data_AF-A0A2G8KQG5-F1
#
_entry.id   AF-A0A2G8KQG5-F1
#
_cell.length_a   1.000
_cell.length_b   1.000
_cell.length_c   1.000
_cell.angle_alpha   90.00
_cell.angle_beta   90.00
_cell.angle_gamma   90.00
#
_symmetry.space_group_name_H-M   'P 1'
#
loop_
_entity.id
_entity.type
_entity.pdbx_description
1 polymer ?
#
loop_
_entity_poly.entity_id
_entity_poly.type
_entity_poly.pdbx_seq_one_letter_code
_entity_poly.pdbx_strand_id
1 'polypeptide(L)'
;MPDHPRGEDVRRCEATSKVLEDIASRIADFRIEVLRRKGAAIYTEAGEARLQPCVSELKFLEQIFEETNKLYDGVITMMTNVNTTWEKLQRLFSEEQVERAERQRVLRRQRENMRKKKKRALVSFEKAAVKLLYKIAPLLAGQAEHSRTVDELNIMELNMLNTQRDGEMLQFLLDKQYFSGQAIQVILGKIRMLEAICGLDNLRPAVPTSSASQAANR
;
A
#
# COMPACT_ATOMS: atom_id res chain seq x y z
N MET A 1 15.54 11.54 12.92
CA MET A 1 14.40 11.54 11.96
C MET A 1 13.39 12.52 12.55
N PRO A 2 13.00 13.60 11.86
CA PRO A 2 11.93 14.44 12.39
C PRO A 2 10.64 13.62 12.38
N ASP A 3 9.98 13.54 13.54
CA ASP A 3 8.73 12.80 13.69
C ASP A 3 7.69 13.37 12.72
N HIS A 4 7.30 12.57 11.73
CA HIS A 4 6.25 12.97 10.82
C HIS A 4 4.93 13.13 11.59
N PRO A 5 4.21 14.25 11.39
CA PRO A 5 2.98 14.53 12.11
C PRO A 5 1.95 13.44 11.83
N ARG A 6 1.45 12.83 12.91
CA ARG A 6 0.46 11.74 12.82
C ARG A 6 -0.93 12.35 12.70
N GLY A 7 -1.87 11.60 12.11
CA GLY A 7 -3.29 11.98 12.13
C GLY A 7 -3.88 12.08 13.55
N GLU A 8 -3.16 11.63 14.56
CA GLU A 8 -3.46 11.87 15.97
C GLU A 8 -3.14 13.32 16.39
N ASP A 9 -2.06 13.92 15.89
CA ASP A 9 -1.65 15.30 16.21
C ASP A 9 -2.67 16.31 15.65
N VAL A 10 -3.18 16.07 14.43
CA VAL A 10 -4.27 16.87 13.84
C VAL A 10 -5.51 16.85 14.74
N ARG A 11 -5.88 15.67 15.25
CA ARG A 11 -7.04 15.50 16.15
C ARG A 11 -6.83 16.14 17.51
N ARG A 12 -5.60 16.08 18.05
CA ARG A 12 -5.25 16.77 19.30
C ARG A 12 -5.34 18.29 19.13
N CYS A 13 -4.83 18.86 18.04
CA CYS A 13 -4.95 20.29 17.77
C CYS A 13 -6.42 20.73 17.60
N GLU A 14 -7.24 19.94 16.89
CA GLU A 14 -8.68 20.22 16.75
C GLU A 14 -9.40 20.20 18.11
N ALA A 15 -9.11 19.20 18.96
CA ALA A 15 -9.68 19.11 20.30
C ALA A 15 -9.24 20.28 21.19
N THR A 16 -7.97 20.65 21.17
CA THR A 16 -7.44 21.80 21.91
C THR A 16 -8.09 23.11 21.45
N SER A 17 -8.31 23.28 20.14
CA SER A 17 -8.99 24.48 19.60
C SER A 17 -10.41 24.62 20.17
N LYS A 18 -11.21 23.54 20.16
CA LYS A 18 -12.56 23.53 20.75
C LYS A 18 -12.56 23.85 22.25
N VAL A 19 -11.60 23.34 23.00
CA VAL A 19 -11.46 23.66 24.44
C VAL A 19 -11.13 25.15 24.63
N LEU A 20 -10.29 25.73 23.79
CA LEU A 20 -9.97 27.15 23.85
C LEU A 20 -11.16 28.05 23.46
N GLU A 21 -11.97 27.64 22.49
CA GLU A 21 -13.24 28.30 22.14
C GLU A 21 -14.21 28.32 23.33
N ASP A 22 -14.38 27.18 24.00
CA ASP A 22 -15.22 27.07 25.20
C ASP A 22 -14.71 27.99 26.34
N ILE A 23 -13.40 28.03 26.56
CA ILE A 23 -12.78 28.91 27.57
C ILE A 23 -12.99 30.38 27.18
N ALA A 24 -12.76 30.74 25.92
CA ALA A 24 -12.94 32.10 25.42
C ALA A 24 -14.39 32.56 25.60
N SER A 25 -15.37 31.70 25.30
CA SER A 25 -16.79 32.00 25.50
C SER A 25 -17.10 32.27 26.98
N ARG A 26 -16.63 31.43 27.91
CA ARG A 26 -16.86 31.62 29.35
C ARG A 26 -16.24 32.92 29.86
N ILE A 27 -15.04 33.27 29.38
CA ILE A 27 -14.38 34.53 29.73
C ILE A 27 -15.18 35.71 29.14
N ALA A 28 -15.68 35.60 27.91
CA ALA A 28 -16.51 36.63 27.30
C ALA A 28 -17.81 36.88 28.09
N ASP A 29 -18.48 35.80 28.52
CA ASP A 29 -19.68 35.89 29.36
C ASP A 29 -19.38 36.58 30.69
N PHE A 30 -18.25 36.24 31.33
CA PHE A 30 -17.81 36.90 32.56
C PHE A 30 -17.48 38.38 32.33
N ARG A 31 -16.84 38.75 31.21
CA ARG A 31 -16.59 40.16 30.84
C ARG A 31 -17.89 40.95 30.71
N ILE A 32 -18.91 40.37 30.08
CA ILE A 32 -20.23 40.99 29.92
C ILE A 32 -20.87 41.21 31.29
N GLU A 33 -20.80 40.22 32.19
CA GLU A 33 -21.36 40.37 33.54
C GLU A 33 -20.64 41.43 34.38
N VAL A 34 -19.30 41.51 34.30
CA VAL A 34 -18.53 42.56 34.99
C VAL A 34 -18.89 43.95 34.44
N LEU A 35 -19.03 44.11 33.13
CA LEU A 35 -19.50 45.35 32.51
C LEU A 35 -20.91 45.72 32.96
N ARG A 36 -21.82 44.74 33.03
CA ARG A 36 -23.19 44.94 33.51
C ARG A 36 -23.20 45.43 34.96
N ARG A 37 -22.39 44.84 35.84
CA ARG A 37 -22.27 45.26 37.25
C ARG A 37 -21.66 46.65 37.36
N LYS A 38 -20.62 46.96 36.58
CA LYS A 38 -20.03 48.29 36.52
C LYS A 38 -21.06 49.34 36.07
N GLY A 39 -21.82 49.04 35.02
CA GLY A 39 -22.91 49.90 34.55
C GLY A 39 -24.00 50.08 35.59
N ALA A 40 -24.41 49.00 36.27
CA ALA A 40 -25.40 49.07 37.35
C ALA A 40 -24.92 49.99 38.49
N ALA A 41 -23.68 49.81 38.97
CA ALA A 41 -23.11 50.66 40.02
C ALA A 41 -23.08 52.16 39.64
N ILE A 42 -22.86 52.48 38.36
CA ILE A 42 -22.93 53.86 37.85
C ILE A 42 -24.38 54.39 37.80
N TYR A 43 -25.34 53.56 37.38
CA TYR A 43 -26.73 53.99 37.12
C TYR A 43 -27.67 53.94 38.34
N THR A 44 -27.48 53.03 39.30
CA THR A 44 -28.29 53.01 40.54
C THR A 44 -28.14 54.29 41.37
N GLU A 45 -27.04 55.01 41.21
CA GLU A 45 -26.76 56.26 41.93
C GLU A 45 -27.36 57.51 41.26
N ALA A 46 -27.75 57.42 39.98
CA ALA A 46 -28.38 58.54 39.27
C ALA A 46 -29.85 58.76 39.66
N GLY A 47 -30.51 57.76 40.25
CA GLY A 47 -31.92 57.81 40.67
C GLY A 47 -32.13 58.16 42.15
N GLU A 48 -31.15 57.92 43.01
CA GLU A 48 -31.21 58.21 44.45
C GLU A 48 -30.10 59.17 44.85
N ALA A 49 -30.41 60.46 44.87
CA ALA A 49 -29.51 61.50 45.35
C ALA A 49 -29.16 61.28 46.82
N ARG A 50 -28.05 60.58 47.13
CA ARG A 50 -27.17 60.77 48.32
C ARG A 50 -26.06 59.74 48.54
N LEU A 51 -25.96 58.65 47.78
CA LEU A 51 -24.84 57.71 47.97
C LEU A 51 -23.67 58.13 47.07
N GLN A 52 -22.57 58.55 47.68
CA GLN A 52 -21.30 58.67 46.94
C GLN A 52 -21.02 57.32 46.28
N PRO A 53 -20.47 57.29 45.04
CA PRO A 53 -19.93 56.07 44.48
C PRO A 53 -19.13 55.38 45.55
N CYS A 54 -19.41 54.10 45.81
CA CYS A 54 -18.46 53.29 46.55
C CYS A 54 -17.24 53.16 45.61
N VAL A 55 -16.38 54.19 45.61
CA VAL A 55 -15.24 54.35 44.69
C VAL A 55 -14.35 53.11 44.77
N SER A 56 -14.34 52.45 45.92
CA SER A 56 -13.68 51.15 46.12
C SER A 56 -14.29 50.02 45.28
N GLU A 57 -15.62 49.93 45.17
CA GLU A 57 -16.32 48.91 44.37
C GLU A 57 -16.14 49.14 42.87
N LEU A 58 -16.27 50.39 42.40
CA LEU A 58 -16.02 50.70 40.98
C LEU A 58 -14.57 50.42 40.57
N LYS A 59 -13.59 50.80 41.40
CA LYS A 59 -12.18 50.49 41.17
C LYS A 59 -11.91 48.98 41.17
N PHE A 60 -12.56 48.24 42.06
CA PHE A 60 -12.46 46.78 42.11
C PHE A 60 -13.03 46.12 40.85
N LEU A 61 -14.20 46.57 40.38
CA LEU A 61 -14.80 46.08 39.14
C LEU A 61 -13.96 46.43 37.90
N GLU A 62 -13.32 47.60 37.87
CA GLU A 62 -12.35 47.96 36.83
C GLU A 62 -11.14 47.02 36.82
N GLN A 63 -10.57 46.74 38.00
CA GLN A 63 -9.45 45.82 38.11
C GLN A 63 -9.83 44.41 37.62
N ILE A 64 -10.98 43.88 38.06
CA ILE A 64 -11.47 42.57 37.58
C ILE A 64 -11.65 42.59 36.06
N PHE A 65 -12.22 43.66 35.51
CA PHE A 65 -12.43 43.76 34.07
C PHE A 65 -11.10 43.73 33.31
N GLU A 66 -10.10 44.49 33.75
CA GLU A 66 -8.77 44.50 33.14
C GLU A 66 -8.08 43.13 33.19
N GLU A 67 -8.13 42.45 34.34
CA GLU A 67 -7.57 41.10 34.50
C GLU A 67 -8.27 40.09 33.58
N THR A 68 -9.61 40.15 33.52
CA THR A 68 -10.40 39.31 32.63
C THR A 68 -10.10 39.60 31.15
N ASN A 69 -9.87 40.87 30.80
CA ASN A 69 -9.51 41.27 29.45
C ASN A 69 -8.15 40.66 29.04
N LYS A 70 -7.15 40.72 29.93
CA LYS A 70 -5.84 40.08 29.71
C LYS A 70 -5.95 38.57 29.52
N LEU A 71 -6.79 37.90 30.33
CA LEU A 71 -7.04 36.47 30.19
C LEU A 71 -7.69 36.14 28.84
N TYR A 72 -8.69 36.93 28.42
CA TYR A 72 -9.34 36.78 27.13
C TYR A 72 -8.34 36.91 25.98
N ASP A 73 -7.54 37.98 25.97
CA ASP A 73 -6.54 38.22 24.92
C ASP A 73 -5.49 37.10 24.86
N GLY A 74 -5.09 36.56 26.02
CA GLY A 74 -4.21 35.40 26.12
C GLY A 74 -4.80 34.15 25.49
N VAL A 75 -6.08 33.86 25.75
CA VAL A 75 -6.78 32.70 25.17
C VAL A 75 -6.96 32.86 23.65
N ILE A 76 -7.33 34.05 23.17
CA ILE A 76 -7.44 34.32 21.73
C ILE A 76 -6.09 34.16 21.02
N THR A 77 -5.02 34.64 21.64
CA THR A 77 -3.65 34.48 21.11
C THR A 77 -3.28 32.99 21.02
N MET A 78 -3.56 32.23 22.08
CA MET A 78 -3.29 30.79 22.12
C MET A 78 -4.12 30.04 21.07
N MET A 79 -5.40 30.38 20.91
CA MET A 79 -6.28 29.82 19.89
C MET A 79 -5.76 30.08 18.47
N THR A 80 -5.29 31.30 18.20
CA THR A 80 -4.69 31.66 16.90
C THR A 80 -3.46 30.80 16.60
N ASN A 81 -2.61 30.57 17.59
CA ASN A 81 -1.41 29.72 17.44
C ASN A 81 -1.78 28.25 17.21
N VAL A 82 -2.79 27.73 17.93
CA VAL A 82 -3.28 26.36 17.76
C VAL A 82 -3.89 26.18 16.38
N ASN A 83 -4.72 27.11 15.92
CA ASN A 83 -5.34 27.07 14.59
C ASN A 83 -4.28 27.14 13.47
N THR A 84 -3.29 28.02 13.60
CA THR A 84 -2.17 28.10 12.65
C THR A 84 -1.39 26.77 12.58
N THR A 85 -1.20 26.13 13.73
CA THR A 85 -0.51 24.83 13.82
C THR A 85 -1.37 23.73 13.21
N TRP A 86 -2.68 23.72 13.52
CA TRP A 86 -3.64 22.78 12.98
C TRP A 86 -3.69 22.84 11.45
N GLU A 87 -3.79 24.03 10.86
CA GLU A 87 -3.78 24.22 9.40
C GLU A 87 -2.49 23.65 8.76
N LYS A 88 -1.33 23.92 9.37
CA LYS A 88 -0.05 23.37 8.89
C LYS A 88 -0.04 21.85 8.94
N LEU A 89 -0.47 21.26 10.05
CA LEU A 89 -0.54 19.81 10.22
C LEU A 89 -1.53 19.18 9.22
N GLN A 90 -2.68 19.83 8.99
CA GLN A 90 -3.72 19.34 8.08
C GLN A 90 -3.24 19.34 6.62
N ARG A 91 -2.50 20.39 6.19
CA ARG A 91 -1.85 20.43 4.87
C ARG A 91 -0.83 19.31 4.69
N LEU A 92 0.08 19.16 5.66
CA LEU A 92 1.12 18.11 5.61
C LEU A 92 0.51 16.70 5.62
N PHE A 93 -0.51 16.47 6.44
CA PHE A 93 -1.20 15.18 6.50
C PHE A 93 -1.95 14.87 5.20
N SER A 94 -2.57 15.87 4.57
CA SER A 94 -3.24 15.71 3.27
C SER A 94 -2.24 15.31 2.17
N GLU A 95 -1.09 15.98 2.10
CA GLU A 95 -0.03 15.66 1.13
C GLU A 95 0.50 14.23 1.34
N GLU A 96 0.72 13.82 2.58
CA GLU A 96 1.19 12.46 2.90
C GLU A 96 0.16 11.38 2.51
N GLN A 97 -1.15 11.66 2.69
CA GLN A 97 -2.20 10.74 2.25
C GLN A 97 -2.27 10.61 0.73
N VAL A 98 -2.15 11.73 0.01
CA VAL A 98 -2.09 11.74 -1.46
C VAL A 98 -0.88 10.94 -1.93
N GLU A 99 0.28 11.17 -1.34
CA GLU A 99 1.51 10.47 -1.71
C GLU A 99 1.42 8.97 -1.41
N ARG A 100 0.90 8.56 -0.24
CA ARG A 100 0.67 7.13 0.07
C ARG A 100 -0.30 6.49 -0.93
N ALA A 101 -1.39 7.17 -1.28
CA ALA A 101 -2.36 6.67 -2.24
C ALA A 101 -1.72 6.51 -3.64
N GLU A 102 -0.88 7.45 -4.05
CA GLU A 102 -0.16 7.39 -5.32
C GLU A 102 0.88 6.27 -5.35
N ARG A 103 1.69 6.10 -4.29
CA ARG A 103 2.61 4.96 -4.15
C ARG A 103 1.88 3.62 -4.24
N GLN A 104 0.72 3.48 -3.60
CA GLN A 104 -0.10 2.28 -3.71
C GLN A 104 -0.64 2.05 -5.13
N ARG A 105 -1.10 3.10 -5.82
CA ARG A 105 -1.55 3.02 -7.23
C ARG A 105 -0.41 2.55 -8.13
N VAL A 106 0.79 3.11 -7.98
CA VAL A 106 1.98 2.72 -8.75
C VAL A 106 2.33 1.25 -8.50
N LEU A 107 2.37 0.81 -7.24
CA LEU A 107 2.65 -0.59 -6.90
C LEU A 107 1.60 -1.55 -7.48
N ARG A 108 0.32 -1.20 -7.43
CA ARG A 108 -0.75 -1.99 -8.06
C ARG A 108 -0.54 -2.11 -9.57
N ARG A 109 -0.24 -0.99 -10.25
CA ARG A 109 0.07 -0.98 -11.71
C ARG A 109 1.29 -1.83 -12.04
N GLN A 110 2.37 -1.75 -11.25
CA GLN A 110 3.56 -2.57 -11.45
C GLN A 110 3.26 -4.06 -11.31
N ARG A 111 2.51 -4.46 -10.27
CA ARG A 111 2.09 -5.85 -10.07
C ARG A 111 1.24 -6.35 -11.24
N GLU A 112 0.31 -5.53 -11.73
CA GLU A 112 -0.53 -5.88 -12.88
C GLU A 112 0.29 -6.00 -14.17
N ASN A 113 1.21 -5.07 -14.42
CA ASN A 113 2.10 -5.11 -15.58
C ASN A 113 3.01 -6.35 -15.55
N MET A 114 3.53 -6.72 -14.38
CA MET A 114 4.29 -7.96 -14.22
C MET A 114 3.45 -9.21 -14.49
N ARG A 115 2.20 -9.25 -14.01
CA ARG A 115 1.27 -10.34 -14.33
C ARG A 115 0.99 -10.42 -15.83
N LYS A 116 0.71 -9.29 -16.48
CA LYS A 116 0.50 -9.21 -17.93
C LYS A 116 1.74 -9.66 -18.71
N LYS A 117 2.95 -9.24 -18.31
CA LYS A 117 4.22 -9.66 -18.92
C LYS A 117 4.42 -11.17 -18.78
N LYS A 118 4.21 -11.74 -17.59
CA LYS A 118 4.28 -13.20 -17.37
C LYS A 118 3.27 -13.95 -18.24
N LYS A 119 2.02 -13.49 -18.31
CA LYS A 119 0.99 -14.10 -19.16
C LYS A 119 1.36 -14.05 -20.64
N ARG A 120 1.86 -12.92 -21.14
CA ARG A 120 2.33 -12.78 -22.53
C ARG A 120 3.52 -13.69 -22.83
N ALA A 121 4.46 -13.80 -21.89
CA ALA A 121 5.60 -14.70 -22.01
C ALA A 121 5.15 -16.17 -22.08
N LEU A 122 4.21 -16.58 -21.21
CA LEU A 122 3.63 -17.92 -21.23
C LEU A 122 2.92 -18.21 -22.56
N VAL A 123 2.04 -17.32 -23.03
CA VAL A 123 1.35 -17.51 -24.32
C VAL A 123 2.33 -17.57 -25.50
N SER A 124 3.39 -16.76 -25.46
CA SER A 124 4.45 -16.81 -26.48
C SER A 124 5.21 -18.14 -26.43
N PHE A 125 5.51 -18.64 -25.24
CA PHE A 125 6.14 -19.93 -25.02
C PHE A 125 5.25 -21.08 -25.50
N GLU A 126 3.97 -21.10 -25.13
CA GLU A 126 2.99 -22.10 -25.58
C GLU A 126 2.88 -22.12 -27.12
N LYS A 127 2.80 -20.95 -27.76
CA LYS A 127 2.79 -20.86 -29.23
C LYS A 127 4.06 -21.43 -29.85
N ALA A 128 5.22 -21.21 -29.23
CA ALA A 128 6.48 -21.77 -29.70
C ALA A 128 6.53 -23.29 -29.52
N ALA A 129 6.06 -23.80 -28.38
CA ALA A 129 5.98 -25.23 -28.11
C ALA A 129 5.01 -25.93 -29.09
N VAL A 130 3.85 -25.35 -29.37
CA VAL A 130 2.91 -25.89 -30.38
C VAL A 130 3.53 -25.89 -31.78
N LYS A 131 4.27 -24.84 -32.16
CA LYS A 131 5.01 -24.83 -33.43
C LYS A 131 6.07 -25.93 -33.48
N LEU A 132 6.75 -26.19 -32.37
CA LEU A 132 7.69 -27.30 -32.24
C LEU A 132 6.97 -28.64 -32.42
N LEU A 133 5.82 -28.82 -31.77
CA LEU A 133 4.98 -30.01 -31.92
C LEU A 133 4.61 -30.26 -33.39
N TYR A 134 4.16 -29.24 -34.13
CA TYR A 134 3.85 -29.38 -35.55
C TYR A 134 5.05 -29.77 -36.41
N LYS A 135 6.26 -29.32 -36.06
CA LYS A 135 7.48 -29.72 -36.76
C LYS A 135 7.81 -31.19 -36.53
N ILE A 136 7.67 -31.67 -35.29
CA ILE A 136 8.08 -33.05 -34.93
C ILE A 136 6.96 -34.09 -35.08
N ALA A 137 5.69 -33.68 -35.15
CA ALA A 137 4.54 -34.60 -35.24
C ALA A 137 4.55 -35.53 -36.46
N PRO A 138 4.92 -35.10 -37.68
CA PRO A 138 5.07 -36.00 -38.82
C PRO A 138 6.10 -37.12 -38.60
N LEU A 139 7.16 -36.83 -37.85
CA LEU A 139 8.23 -37.79 -37.49
C LEU A 139 7.69 -38.90 -36.56
N LEU A 140 6.78 -38.52 -35.66
CA LEU A 140 6.18 -39.44 -34.69
C LEU A 140 5.05 -40.29 -35.30
N ALA A 141 4.34 -39.76 -36.31
CA ALA A 141 3.29 -40.48 -37.04
C ALA A 141 3.86 -41.48 -38.07
N GLY A 142 5.02 -41.18 -38.66
CA GLY A 142 5.70 -42.02 -39.65
C GLY A 142 6.27 -43.35 -39.12
N GLN A 143 6.26 -43.58 -37.80
CA GLN A 143 6.67 -44.84 -37.20
C GLN A 143 5.71 -46.00 -37.45
N ALA A 144 4.49 -45.74 -37.95
CA ALA A 144 3.47 -46.77 -38.08
C ALA A 144 3.60 -47.67 -39.32
N GLU A 145 4.27 -47.28 -40.43
CA GLU A 145 4.09 -48.05 -41.69
C GLU A 145 5.29 -48.33 -42.61
N HIS A 146 6.51 -47.77 -42.48
CA HIS A 146 7.53 -48.01 -43.53
C HIS A 146 8.94 -48.39 -43.04
N SER A 147 9.35 -49.61 -43.42
CA SER A 147 10.70 -50.17 -43.35
C SER A 147 11.63 -49.54 -44.41
N ARG A 148 12.04 -48.28 -44.20
CA ARG A 148 13.22 -47.67 -44.81
C ARG A 148 13.99 -47.01 -43.66
N THR A 149 15.26 -47.38 -43.47
CA THR A 149 16.17 -46.97 -42.37
C THR A 149 15.73 -45.71 -41.62
N VAL A 150 14.86 -45.96 -40.65
CA VAL A 150 14.08 -45.01 -39.86
C VAL A 150 14.98 -44.21 -38.90
N ASP A 151 16.21 -44.69 -38.70
CA ASP A 151 17.20 -44.08 -37.82
C ASP A 151 17.86 -42.81 -38.41
N GLU A 152 17.97 -42.66 -39.73
CA GLU A 152 18.77 -41.54 -40.29
C GLU A 152 17.97 -40.24 -40.47
N LEU A 153 16.68 -40.33 -40.82
CA LEU A 153 15.80 -39.16 -41.02
C LEU A 153 15.12 -38.68 -39.72
N ASN A 154 14.77 -39.58 -38.80
CA ASN A 154 14.14 -39.23 -37.52
C ASN A 154 15.09 -38.54 -36.53
N ILE A 155 16.38 -38.75 -36.71
CA ILE A 155 17.44 -38.18 -35.89
C ILE A 155 17.73 -36.74 -36.34
N MET A 156 17.57 -36.37 -37.61
CA MET A 156 18.03 -35.07 -38.12
C MET A 156 17.27 -33.88 -37.51
N GLU A 157 15.93 -33.85 -37.57
CA GLU A 157 15.14 -32.70 -37.08
C GLU A 157 15.07 -32.63 -35.55
N LEU A 158 14.99 -33.78 -34.87
CA LEU A 158 15.07 -33.84 -33.42
C LEU A 158 16.48 -33.47 -32.93
N ASN A 159 17.54 -33.77 -33.71
CA ASN A 159 18.91 -33.32 -33.41
C ASN A 159 19.19 -31.86 -33.73
N MET A 160 18.36 -31.22 -34.54
CA MET A 160 18.44 -29.76 -34.70
C MET A 160 17.99 -29.02 -33.43
N LEU A 161 17.26 -29.69 -32.53
CA LEU A 161 17.02 -29.18 -31.18
C LEU A 161 18.33 -29.29 -30.39
N ASN A 162 18.84 -28.14 -29.98
CA ASN A 162 20.12 -28.01 -29.30
C ASN A 162 20.13 -26.93 -28.21
N THR A 163 18.98 -26.30 -27.93
CA THR A 163 18.88 -25.27 -26.90
C THR A 163 18.14 -25.79 -25.66
N GLN A 164 18.49 -25.25 -24.49
CA GLN A 164 17.74 -25.45 -23.25
C GLN A 164 16.24 -25.17 -23.45
N ARG A 165 15.92 -24.12 -24.21
CA ARG A 165 14.54 -23.69 -24.45
C ARG A 165 13.75 -24.74 -25.23
N ASP A 166 14.39 -25.48 -26.13
CA ASP A 166 13.76 -26.59 -26.85
C ASP A 166 13.42 -27.74 -25.89
N GLY A 167 14.33 -28.05 -24.96
CA GLY A 167 14.11 -29.04 -23.90
C GLY A 167 12.92 -28.68 -23.00
N GLU A 168 12.85 -27.41 -22.56
CA GLU A 168 11.72 -26.89 -21.79
C GLU A 168 10.39 -26.98 -22.56
N MET A 169 10.40 -26.70 -23.88
CA MET A 169 9.20 -26.82 -24.72
C MET A 169 8.77 -28.29 -24.88
N LEU A 170 9.70 -29.22 -25.06
CA LEU A 170 9.40 -30.65 -25.13
C LEU A 170 8.84 -31.18 -23.81
N GLN A 171 9.41 -30.76 -22.68
CA GLN A 171 8.88 -31.11 -21.35
C GLN A 171 7.47 -30.54 -21.15
N PHE A 172 7.22 -29.30 -21.55
CA PHE A 172 5.88 -28.71 -21.52
C PHE A 172 4.86 -29.50 -22.36
N LEU A 173 5.25 -29.97 -23.54
CA LEU A 173 4.38 -30.78 -24.40
C LEU A 173 4.10 -32.18 -23.81
N LEU A 174 5.09 -32.79 -23.13
CA LEU A 174 4.92 -34.04 -22.38
C LEU A 174 3.94 -33.88 -21.23
N ASP A 175 4.07 -32.82 -20.44
CA ASP A 175 3.17 -32.54 -19.30
C ASP A 175 1.72 -32.31 -19.76
N LYS A 176 1.53 -31.85 -21.01
CA LYS A 176 0.22 -31.70 -21.66
C LYS A 176 -0.28 -32.95 -22.38
N GLN A 177 0.47 -34.05 -22.32
CA GLN A 177 0.10 -35.36 -22.89
C GLN A 177 -0.11 -35.34 -24.41
N TYR A 178 0.65 -34.50 -25.14
CA TYR A 178 0.54 -34.43 -26.60
C TYR A 178 1.23 -35.59 -27.35
N PHE A 179 1.90 -36.51 -26.65
CA PHE A 179 2.68 -37.60 -27.25
C PHE A 179 2.12 -38.98 -26.90
N SER A 180 2.22 -39.93 -27.83
CA SER A 180 1.86 -41.34 -27.64
C SER A 180 2.97 -42.13 -26.94
N GLY A 181 2.66 -43.32 -26.40
CA GLY A 181 3.58 -44.11 -25.57
C GLY A 181 4.96 -44.38 -26.17
N GLN A 182 5.05 -44.66 -27.48
CA GLN A 182 6.32 -44.89 -28.18
C GLN A 182 7.10 -43.58 -28.40
N ALA A 183 6.41 -42.49 -28.72
CA ALA A 183 7.00 -41.17 -28.89
C ALA A 183 7.58 -40.60 -27.57
N ILE A 184 6.92 -40.88 -26.44
CA ILE A 184 7.34 -40.38 -25.11
C ILE A 184 8.79 -40.80 -24.79
N GLN A 185 9.18 -42.03 -25.10
CA GLN A 185 10.53 -42.52 -24.80
C GLN A 185 11.61 -41.79 -25.60
N VAL A 186 11.33 -41.52 -26.88
CA VAL A 186 12.24 -40.77 -27.77
C VAL A 186 12.38 -39.32 -27.30
N ILE A 187 11.27 -38.67 -26.95
CA ILE A 187 11.27 -37.28 -26.47
C ILE A 187 11.97 -37.15 -25.11
N LEU A 188 11.72 -38.07 -24.17
CA LEU A 188 12.42 -38.09 -22.88
C LEU A 188 13.93 -38.30 -23.04
N GLY A 189 14.34 -39.18 -23.96
CA GLY A 189 15.75 -39.36 -24.30
C GLY A 189 16.39 -38.08 -24.82
N LYS A 190 15.67 -37.33 -25.68
CA LYS A 190 16.16 -36.06 -26.19
C LYS A 190 16.23 -34.97 -25.12
N ILE A 191 15.26 -34.87 -24.23
CA ILE A 191 15.28 -33.91 -23.11
C ILE A 191 16.52 -34.15 -22.24
N ARG A 192 16.78 -35.39 -21.85
CA ARG A 192 17.98 -35.73 -21.05
C ARG A 192 19.28 -35.39 -21.78
N MET A 193 19.32 -35.60 -23.10
CA MET A 193 20.47 -35.23 -23.91
C MET A 193 20.65 -33.70 -23.95
N LEU A 194 19.58 -32.94 -24.11
CA LEU A 194 19.61 -31.47 -24.06
C LEU A 194 19.99 -30.94 -22.67
N GLU A 195 19.51 -31.57 -21.60
CA GLU A 195 19.89 -31.25 -20.22
C GLU A 195 21.39 -31.49 -19.98
N ALA A 196 21.92 -32.59 -20.51
CA ALA A 196 23.35 -32.93 -20.41
C ALA A 196 24.25 -32.00 -21.24
N ILE A 197 23.82 -31.61 -22.45
CA ILE A 197 24.57 -30.72 -23.35
C ILE A 197 24.50 -29.26 -22.88
N CYS A 198 23.35 -28.82 -22.39
CA CYS A 198 23.12 -27.43 -21.97
C CYS A 198 23.37 -27.18 -20.48
N GLY A 199 23.70 -28.21 -19.68
CA GLY A 199 24.09 -28.09 -18.28
C GLY A 199 22.95 -27.80 -17.30
N LEU A 200 21.85 -28.57 -17.35
CA LEU A 200 20.70 -28.44 -16.43
C LEU A 200 20.60 -29.60 -15.44
N ASP A 201 21.26 -29.48 -14.30
CA ASP A 201 21.00 -30.35 -13.13
C ASP A 201 19.78 -29.88 -12.30
N ASN A 202 18.92 -28.97 -12.78
CA ASN A 202 17.91 -28.28 -11.94
C ASN A 202 16.44 -28.28 -12.44
N LEU A 203 16.03 -29.17 -13.35
CA LEU A 203 14.62 -29.28 -13.78
C LEU A 203 13.83 -30.43 -13.14
N ARG A 204 14.12 -30.78 -11.88
CA ARG A 204 13.15 -31.53 -11.06
C ARG A 204 12.31 -30.57 -10.21
N PRO A 205 10.98 -30.53 -10.38
CA PRO A 205 10.14 -29.99 -9.32
C PRO A 205 10.31 -30.90 -8.09
N ALA A 206 10.66 -30.29 -6.95
CA ALA A 206 10.67 -30.97 -5.67
C ALA A 206 9.27 -31.55 -5.41
N VAL A 207 9.13 -32.86 -5.60
CA VAL A 207 8.01 -33.61 -5.03
C VAL A 207 8.12 -33.44 -3.52
N PRO A 208 7.09 -32.92 -2.83
CA PRO A 208 7.13 -32.89 -1.37
C PRO A 208 7.02 -34.34 -0.90
N THR A 209 8.15 -34.94 -0.51
CA THR A 209 8.12 -36.22 0.19
C THR A 209 7.49 -35.98 1.55
N SER A 210 6.33 -36.59 1.76
CA SER A 210 5.67 -36.70 3.05
C SER A 210 6.56 -37.48 4.03
N SER A 211 7.41 -36.78 4.74
CA SER A 211 8.10 -37.30 5.93
C SER A 211 8.23 -36.18 6.96
N ALA A 212 7.10 -35.55 7.28
CA ALA A 212 6.90 -34.82 8.52
C ALA A 212 5.96 -35.67 9.41
N SER A 213 6.45 -36.83 9.81
CA SER A 213 5.90 -37.57 10.95
C SER A 213 7.06 -38.34 11.57
N GLN A 214 7.29 -38.10 12.86
CA GLN A 214 8.41 -38.56 13.70
C GLN A 214 9.53 -37.55 13.94
N ALA A 215 9.20 -36.45 14.61
CA ALA A 215 10.09 -35.78 15.56
C ALA A 215 9.27 -34.91 16.53
N ALA A 216 8.32 -35.56 17.22
CA ALA A 216 7.61 -34.99 18.37
C ALA A 216 7.39 -36.12 19.38
N ASN A 217 8.49 -36.60 19.93
CA ASN A 217 8.53 -37.35 21.19
C ASN A 217 10.00 -37.45 21.61
N ARG A 218 10.46 -36.37 22.25
CA ARG A 218 11.46 -36.33 23.32
C ARG A 218 11.57 -34.90 23.84
#